data_AF-A0A8T2ERT0-F1
#
_entry.id   AF-A0A8T2ERT0-F1
#
_cell.length_a   1.000
_cell.length_b   1.000
_cell.length_c   1.000
_cell.angle_alpha   90.00
_cell.angle_beta   90.00
_cell.angle_gamma   90.00
#
_symmetry.space_group_name_H-M   'P 1'
#
loop_
_entity.id
_entity.type
_entity.pdbx_description
1 polymer ?
#
loop_
_entity_poly.entity_id
_entity_poly.type
_entity_poly.pdbx_seq_one_letter_code
_entity_poly.pdbx_strand_id
1 'polypeptide(L)'
;MAEEAHKVTLNVYDLSQGLARQLSQSLLGKVIEGVWHTGIVVYGNEYFFGGGIQHLPVGRTPYGTPIRTIELGLSHVPKDVFEMYLEEISPRYTAESYNLLTHNCNNFSNEVAQFLVGKGIPDYILQLPNDVLNSPMGGLIMPMLQGLETTLKAGAVPQVPQFRPQPQPFGAFSKDDGPQIVIAPKLEAAETSAATEKVPPVIQPSASKEKVKDDPLGDARAKIQEEITSEFAALMAQGTLRASEAAAMATKRVMQKYGHLNVNA
;
A
#
# COMPACT_ATOMS: atom_id res chain seq x y z
N MET A 1 22.69 22.94 -35.05
CA MET A 1 21.79 21.80 -35.33
C MET A 1 20.50 22.05 -34.56
N ALA A 2 19.36 21.52 -34.98
CA ALA A 2 18.20 21.49 -34.08
C ALA A 2 18.44 20.38 -33.05
N GLU A 3 18.17 20.66 -31.77
CA GLU A 3 18.09 19.60 -30.76
C GLU A 3 16.81 18.81 -31.01
N GLU A 4 16.91 17.47 -31.05
CA GLU A 4 15.72 16.64 -31.26
C GLU A 4 14.87 16.64 -29.99
N ALA A 5 13.68 17.21 -30.07
CA ALA A 5 12.75 17.29 -28.96
C ALA A 5 11.95 15.99 -28.82
N HIS A 6 12.26 15.19 -27.80
CA HIS A 6 11.63 13.91 -27.53
C HIS A 6 10.39 14.08 -26.65
N LYS A 7 9.24 13.55 -27.09
CA LYS A 7 7.99 13.59 -26.32
C LYS A 7 8.05 12.66 -25.11
N VAL A 8 7.69 13.19 -23.94
CA VAL A 8 7.64 12.46 -22.66
C VAL A 8 6.20 12.40 -22.17
N THR A 9 5.71 11.18 -21.93
CA THR A 9 4.37 10.92 -21.40
C THR A 9 4.40 9.97 -20.21
N LEU A 10 3.49 10.13 -19.27
CA LEU A 10 3.26 9.25 -18.13
C LEU A 10 2.11 8.30 -18.45
N ASN A 11 2.38 7.00 -18.50
CA ASN A 11 1.32 5.99 -18.49
C ASN A 11 0.88 5.74 -17.05
N VAL A 12 -0.44 5.68 -16.82
CA VAL A 12 -1.06 5.44 -15.52
C VAL A 12 -1.94 4.20 -15.60
N TYR A 13 -1.75 3.28 -14.65
CA TYR A 13 -2.47 2.01 -14.54
C TYR A 13 -3.15 1.90 -13.16
N ASP A 14 -4.28 1.21 -13.10
CA ASP A 14 -4.91 0.81 -11.84
C ASP A 14 -4.64 -0.69 -11.58
N LEU A 15 -3.75 -0.98 -10.64
CA LEU A 15 -3.40 -2.34 -10.23
C LEU A 15 -4.59 -3.10 -9.58
N SER A 16 -5.64 -2.39 -9.17
CA SER A 16 -6.87 -2.99 -8.62
C SER A 16 -7.91 -3.35 -9.68
N GLN A 17 -7.73 -2.91 -10.93
CA GLN A 17 -8.66 -3.11 -12.05
C GLN A 17 -10.11 -2.72 -11.70
N GLY A 18 -10.29 -1.62 -10.98
CA GLY A 18 -11.56 -1.08 -10.51
C GLY A 18 -12.00 -1.56 -9.12
N LEU A 19 -11.38 -2.59 -8.54
CA LEU A 19 -11.76 -3.11 -7.21
C LEU A 19 -11.56 -2.08 -6.09
N ALA A 20 -10.52 -1.23 -6.16
CA ALA A 20 -10.33 -0.18 -5.17
C ALA A 20 -11.51 0.79 -5.17
N ARG A 21 -11.97 1.23 -6.36
CA ARG A 21 -13.12 2.13 -6.50
C ARG A 21 -14.43 1.51 -6.01
N GLN A 22 -14.60 0.20 -6.18
CA GLN A 22 -15.79 -0.53 -5.69
C GLN A 22 -15.79 -0.73 -4.17
N LEU A 23 -14.63 -1.06 -3.59
CA LEU A 23 -14.55 -1.51 -2.19
C LEU A 23 -14.14 -0.40 -1.19
N SER A 24 -13.41 0.62 -1.63
CA SER A 24 -12.87 1.66 -0.74
C SER A 24 -13.93 2.46 0.03
N GLN A 25 -15.08 2.76 -0.58
CA GLN A 25 -16.12 3.52 0.12
C GLN A 25 -16.71 2.75 1.31
N SER A 26 -16.83 1.42 1.20
CA SER A 26 -17.27 0.54 2.28
C SER A 26 -16.16 0.14 3.26
N LEU A 27 -14.92 0.00 2.79
CA LEU A 27 -13.81 -0.50 3.60
C LEU A 27 -12.94 0.60 4.23
N LEU A 28 -12.93 1.81 3.68
CA LEU A 28 -12.06 2.93 4.09
C LEU A 28 -12.85 4.22 4.39
N GLY A 29 -14.15 4.26 4.09
CA GLY A 29 -15.01 5.44 4.24
C GLY A 29 -14.81 6.54 3.20
N LYS A 30 -13.85 6.36 2.28
CA LYS A 30 -13.45 7.31 1.23
C LYS A 30 -13.33 6.56 -0.10
N VAL A 31 -13.80 7.16 -1.20
CA VAL A 31 -13.54 6.64 -2.55
C VAL A 31 -12.07 6.82 -2.91
N ILE A 32 -11.40 5.72 -3.22
CA ILE A 32 -10.10 5.67 -3.86
C ILE A 32 -10.32 5.23 -5.30
N GLU A 33 -9.95 6.05 -6.29
CA GLU A 33 -10.24 5.78 -7.70
C GLU A 33 -9.53 4.55 -8.26
N GLY A 34 -8.36 4.18 -7.71
CA GLY A 34 -7.52 3.07 -8.16
C GLY A 34 -6.26 2.94 -7.30
N VAL A 35 -5.50 1.86 -7.52
CA VAL A 35 -4.15 1.66 -6.96
C VAL A 35 -3.15 2.00 -8.05
N TRP A 36 -2.60 3.22 -8.01
CA TRP A 36 -1.82 3.76 -9.12
C TRP A 36 -0.43 3.14 -9.25
N HIS A 37 -0.17 2.58 -10.43
CA HIS A 37 1.17 2.32 -10.96
C HIS A 37 1.43 3.27 -12.13
N THR A 38 2.67 3.74 -12.27
CA THR A 38 3.07 4.58 -13.41
C THR A 38 4.40 4.15 -14.04
N GLY A 39 4.51 4.42 -15.34
CA GLY A 39 5.75 4.35 -16.10
C GLY A 39 5.93 5.58 -17.00
N ILE A 40 7.18 5.99 -17.19
CA ILE A 40 7.54 7.10 -18.09
C ILE A 40 7.84 6.54 -19.47
N VAL A 41 7.09 7.01 -20.47
CA VAL A 41 7.28 6.66 -21.88
C VAL A 41 8.10 7.74 -22.59
N VAL A 42 9.26 7.34 -23.13
CA VAL A 42 10.19 8.17 -23.88
C VAL A 42 11.12 7.27 -24.72
N TYR A 43 11.66 7.76 -25.83
CA TYR A 43 12.54 7.00 -26.77
C TYR A 43 11.96 5.66 -27.30
N GLY A 44 10.62 5.51 -27.29
CA GLY A 44 9.91 4.27 -27.69
C GLY A 44 9.82 3.20 -26.60
N ASN A 45 10.46 3.41 -25.45
CA ASN A 45 10.41 2.55 -24.28
C ASN A 45 9.48 3.13 -23.20
N GLU A 46 9.08 2.27 -22.28
CA GLU A 46 8.36 2.60 -21.06
C GLU A 46 9.20 2.14 -19.86
N TYR A 47 9.62 3.10 -19.03
CA TYR A 47 10.53 2.95 -17.90
C TYR A 47 9.75 2.99 -16.59
N PHE A 48 9.97 2.02 -15.69
CA PHE A 48 9.27 1.90 -14.42
C PHE A 48 10.15 1.25 -13.34
N PHE A 49 9.74 1.33 -12.08
CA PHE A 49 10.44 0.74 -10.93
C PHE A 49 9.60 -0.40 -10.31
N GLY A 50 10.26 -1.48 -9.91
CA GLY A 50 9.66 -2.64 -9.24
C GLY A 50 10.75 -3.46 -8.56
N GLY A 51 11.06 -4.65 -9.07
CA GLY A 51 12.26 -5.42 -8.71
C GLY A 51 13.56 -4.83 -9.26
N GLY A 52 13.77 -3.53 -9.08
CA GLY A 52 14.77 -2.72 -9.79
C GLY A 52 14.16 -1.80 -10.85
N ILE A 53 14.98 -0.90 -11.42
CA ILE A 53 14.63 -0.13 -12.62
C ILE A 53 14.46 -1.11 -13.79
N GLN A 54 13.36 -0.99 -14.51
CA GLN A 54 13.01 -1.83 -15.65
C GLN A 54 12.54 -0.96 -16.81
N HIS A 55 12.77 -1.44 -18.03
CA HIS A 55 12.19 -0.84 -19.23
C HIS A 55 11.76 -1.91 -20.23
N LEU A 56 10.68 -1.63 -20.95
CA LEU A 56 10.16 -2.47 -22.03
C LEU A 56 9.71 -1.55 -23.19
N PRO A 57 9.59 -2.04 -24.43
CA PRO A 57 8.97 -1.27 -25.50
C PRO A 57 7.55 -0.84 -25.09
N VAL A 58 7.14 0.38 -25.46
CA VAL A 58 5.83 0.93 -25.05
C VAL A 58 4.67 -0.01 -25.41
N GLY A 59 3.75 -0.24 -24.46
CA GLY A 59 2.64 -1.19 -24.65
C GLY A 59 3.03 -2.67 -24.65
N ARG A 60 4.26 -3.01 -24.24
CA ARG A 60 4.70 -4.39 -23.90
C ARG A 60 4.86 -4.62 -22.41
N THR A 61 4.53 -3.64 -21.57
CA THR A 61 4.55 -3.78 -20.11
C THR A 61 3.50 -4.79 -19.64
N PRO A 62 3.78 -5.55 -18.56
CA PRO A 62 2.86 -6.59 -18.08
C PRO A 62 1.61 -6.01 -17.38
N TYR A 63 1.54 -4.69 -17.19
CA TYR A 63 0.40 -3.97 -16.60
C TYR A 63 -0.77 -3.75 -17.58
N GLY A 64 -0.60 -4.12 -18.86
CA GLY A 64 -1.67 -4.12 -19.86
C GLY A 64 -1.82 -2.79 -20.58
N THR A 65 -3.03 -2.25 -20.64
CA THR A 65 -3.31 -0.95 -21.27
C THR A 65 -3.44 0.14 -20.20
N PRO A 66 -2.74 1.29 -20.32
CA PRO A 66 -2.88 2.38 -19.37
C PRO A 66 -4.31 2.96 -19.40
N ILE A 67 -4.86 3.24 -18.22
CA ILE A 67 -6.20 3.84 -18.07
C ILE A 67 -6.19 5.34 -18.40
N ARG A 68 -5.02 5.99 -18.30
CA ARG A 68 -4.76 7.39 -18.66
C ARG A 68 -3.30 7.47 -19.15
N THR A 69 -3.05 8.18 -20.24
CA THR A 69 -1.70 8.62 -20.64
C THR A 69 -1.67 10.14 -20.56
N ILE A 70 -0.72 10.69 -19.81
CA ILE A 70 -0.63 12.12 -19.49
C ILE A 70 0.63 12.69 -20.16
N GLU A 71 0.48 13.79 -20.90
CA GLU A 71 1.61 14.46 -21.53
C GLU A 71 2.34 15.38 -20.54
N LEU A 72 3.62 15.12 -20.30
CA LEU A 72 4.44 15.88 -19.35
C LEU A 72 5.19 17.04 -20.06
N GLY A 73 5.64 16.78 -21.28
CA GLY A 73 6.25 17.78 -22.16
C GLY A 73 7.18 17.20 -23.21
N LEU A 74 8.11 18.04 -23.66
CA LEU A 74 9.22 17.68 -24.53
C LEU A 74 10.52 17.74 -23.74
N SER A 75 11.39 16.75 -23.93
CA SER A 75 12.75 16.72 -23.41
C SER A 75 13.75 16.90 -24.55
N HIS A 76 14.85 17.61 -24.29
CA HIS A 76 16.00 17.70 -25.20
C HIS A 76 17.20 16.87 -24.68
N VAL A 77 16.98 16.04 -23.66
CA VAL A 77 18.00 15.13 -23.12
C VAL A 77 18.25 14.01 -24.15
N PRO A 78 19.49 13.73 -24.56
CA PRO A 78 19.81 12.59 -25.40
C PRO A 78 19.53 11.25 -24.71
N LYS A 79 19.18 10.22 -25.48
CA LYS A 79 18.84 8.88 -24.95
C LYS A 79 19.97 8.26 -24.12
N ASP A 80 21.21 8.39 -24.58
CA ASP A 80 22.42 7.92 -23.90
C ASP A 80 22.67 8.67 -22.57
N VAL A 81 22.42 9.99 -22.54
CA VAL A 81 22.48 10.79 -21.30
C VAL A 81 21.40 10.36 -20.31
N PHE A 82 20.20 10.02 -20.79
CA PHE A 82 19.15 9.47 -19.93
C PHE A 82 19.49 8.06 -19.41
N GLU A 83 20.08 7.19 -20.24
CA GLU A 83 20.45 5.84 -19.82
C GLU A 83 21.62 5.86 -18.82
N MET A 84 22.62 6.75 -18.98
CA MET A 84 23.63 7.01 -17.94
C MET A 84 23.02 7.53 -16.62
N TYR A 85 22.01 8.41 -16.68
CA TYR A 85 21.31 8.87 -15.48
C TYR A 85 20.52 7.73 -14.80
N LEU A 86 19.89 6.83 -15.56
CA LEU A 86 19.25 5.63 -15.00
C LEU A 86 20.26 4.70 -14.31
N GLU A 87 21.45 4.53 -14.88
CA GLU A 87 22.55 3.79 -14.24
C GLU A 87 23.00 4.47 -12.93
N GLU A 88 23.18 5.80 -12.93
CA GLU A 88 23.57 6.59 -11.74
C GLU A 88 22.56 6.43 -10.58
N ILE A 89 21.26 6.49 -10.87
CA ILE A 89 20.22 6.38 -9.83
C ILE A 89 19.89 4.93 -9.45
N SER A 90 20.30 3.94 -10.25
CA SER A 90 20.00 2.52 -10.02
C SER A 90 20.33 1.98 -8.61
N PRO A 91 21.39 2.41 -7.89
CA PRO A 91 21.65 1.94 -6.52
C PRO A 91 20.62 2.42 -5.48
N ARG A 92 19.80 3.42 -5.81
CA ARG A 92 18.65 3.86 -5.00
C ARG A 92 17.35 3.14 -5.37
N TYR A 93 17.30 2.48 -6.53
CA TYR A 93 16.12 1.86 -7.11
C TYR A 93 16.38 0.37 -7.37
N THR A 94 16.62 -0.39 -6.29
CA THR A 94 16.80 -1.85 -6.30
C THR A 94 15.52 -2.56 -5.82
N ALA A 95 15.44 -3.88 -5.96
CA ALA A 95 14.35 -4.64 -5.36
C ALA A 95 14.30 -4.44 -3.84
N GLU A 96 15.45 -4.41 -3.16
CA GLU A 96 15.57 -4.23 -1.72
C GLU A 96 15.01 -2.88 -1.26
N SER A 97 15.29 -1.79 -1.99
CA SER A 97 14.82 -0.44 -1.65
C SER A 97 13.34 -0.19 -1.98
N TYR A 98 12.70 -1.03 -2.80
CA TYR A 98 11.28 -0.87 -3.13
C TYR A 98 10.39 -0.93 -1.87
N ASN A 99 9.63 0.15 -1.63
CA ASN A 99 8.57 0.22 -0.63
C ASN A 99 7.31 0.85 -1.24
N LEU A 100 6.17 0.19 -1.11
CA LEU A 100 4.92 0.59 -1.77
C LEU A 100 4.41 1.97 -1.34
N LEU A 101 4.76 2.44 -0.15
CA LEU A 101 4.18 3.64 0.44
C LEU A 101 5.12 4.86 0.33
N THR A 102 6.43 4.66 0.43
CA THR A 102 7.41 5.76 0.47
C THR A 102 8.39 5.79 -0.71
N HIS A 103 8.63 4.66 -1.39
CA HIS A 103 9.63 4.55 -2.45
C HIS A 103 9.20 3.53 -3.52
N ASN A 104 8.26 3.94 -4.38
CA ASN A 104 7.57 3.10 -5.35
C ASN A 104 7.71 3.61 -6.81
N CYS A 105 6.99 2.97 -7.74
CA CYS A 105 6.91 3.29 -9.17
C CYS A 105 6.65 4.78 -9.46
N ASN A 106 5.85 5.42 -8.61
CA ASN A 106 5.39 6.80 -8.75
C ASN A 106 6.46 7.78 -8.24
N ASN A 107 7.22 7.42 -7.19
CA ASN A 107 8.42 8.17 -6.76
C ASN A 107 9.47 8.18 -7.88
N PHE A 108 9.78 7.02 -8.45
CA PHE A 108 10.68 6.87 -9.59
C PHE A 108 10.23 7.70 -10.80
N SER A 109 8.96 7.56 -11.20
CA SER A 109 8.39 8.29 -12.35
C SER A 109 8.41 9.81 -12.12
N ASN A 110 8.27 10.27 -10.88
CA ASN A 110 8.39 11.68 -10.52
C ASN A 110 9.82 12.21 -10.63
N GLU A 111 10.82 11.46 -10.16
CA GLU A 111 12.23 11.85 -10.28
C GLU A 111 12.67 11.91 -11.75
N VAL A 112 12.33 10.88 -12.53
CA VAL A 112 12.58 10.81 -13.98
C VAL A 112 11.87 11.92 -14.75
N ALA A 113 10.63 12.26 -14.39
CA ALA A 113 9.92 13.39 -15.00
C ALA A 113 10.60 14.74 -14.70
N GLN A 114 11.10 14.94 -13.48
CA GLN A 114 11.84 16.14 -13.11
C GLN A 114 13.16 16.25 -13.88
N PHE A 115 13.89 15.15 -14.05
CA PHE A 115 15.11 15.11 -14.87
C PHE A 115 14.84 15.39 -16.36
N LEU A 116 13.83 14.75 -16.96
CA LEU A 116 13.57 14.86 -18.39
C LEU A 116 12.90 16.17 -18.81
N VAL A 117 11.95 16.70 -18.03
CA VAL A 117 11.11 17.85 -18.44
C VAL A 117 10.95 18.94 -17.37
N GLY A 118 11.70 18.87 -16.25
CA GLY A 118 11.66 19.88 -15.19
C GLY A 118 10.35 19.95 -14.40
N LYS A 119 9.53 18.89 -14.42
CA LYS A 119 8.20 18.84 -13.79
C LYS A 119 7.96 17.49 -13.12
N GLY A 120 7.25 17.49 -11.99
CA GLY A 120 6.77 16.27 -11.37
C GLY A 120 5.56 15.64 -12.08
N ILE A 121 5.15 14.47 -11.59
CA ILE A 121 3.87 13.83 -11.98
C ILE A 121 2.71 14.38 -11.13
N PRO A 122 1.43 14.20 -11.53
CA PRO A 122 0.30 14.76 -10.80
C PRO A 122 0.20 14.32 -9.34
N ASP A 123 -0.04 15.27 -8.43
CA ASP A 123 -0.05 15.05 -6.97
C ASP A 123 -1.02 13.96 -6.51
N TYR A 124 -2.16 13.78 -7.20
CA TYR A 124 -3.14 12.74 -6.85
C TYR A 124 -2.58 11.30 -6.97
N ILE A 125 -1.47 11.14 -7.70
CA ILE A 125 -0.73 9.87 -7.81
C ILE A 125 0.22 9.72 -6.61
N LEU A 126 0.95 10.78 -6.28
CA LEU A 126 1.96 10.80 -5.21
C LEU A 126 1.34 10.81 -3.79
N GLN A 127 0.16 11.40 -3.62
CA GLN A 127 -0.53 11.48 -2.33
C GLN A 127 -1.38 10.25 -2.00
N LEU A 128 -1.57 9.31 -2.94
CA LEU A 128 -2.37 8.10 -2.72
C LEU A 128 -1.94 7.29 -1.47
N PRO A 129 -0.64 7.04 -1.20
CA PRO A 129 -0.22 6.36 0.04
C PRO A 129 -0.64 7.09 1.31
N ASN A 130 -0.51 8.42 1.33
CA ASN A 130 -0.92 9.25 2.47
C ASN A 130 -2.44 9.23 2.65
N ASP A 131 -3.20 9.27 1.56
CA ASP A 131 -4.66 9.16 1.56
C ASP A 131 -5.16 7.81 2.07
N VAL A 132 -4.43 6.73 1.79
CA VAL A 132 -4.70 5.38 2.31
C VAL A 132 -4.40 5.32 3.81
N LEU A 133 -3.21 5.75 4.24
CA LEU A 133 -2.74 5.64 5.62
C LEU A 133 -3.53 6.51 6.60
N ASN A 134 -3.98 7.70 6.17
CA ASN A 134 -4.80 8.59 6.99
C ASN A 134 -6.29 8.19 7.04
N SER A 135 -6.71 7.13 6.34
CA SER A 135 -8.07 6.61 6.46
C SER A 135 -8.24 5.84 7.78
N PRO A 136 -9.43 5.84 8.42
CA PRO A 136 -9.68 5.13 9.70
C PRO A 136 -9.42 3.63 9.67
N MET A 137 -9.25 3.04 8.48
CA MET A 137 -9.13 1.62 8.22
C MET A 137 -7.80 1.26 7.51
N GLY A 138 -6.92 2.26 7.28
CA GLY A 138 -5.62 2.06 6.60
C GLY A 138 -4.75 1.01 7.28
N GLY A 139 -4.73 1.00 8.62
CA GLY A 139 -4.04 -0.02 9.41
C GLY A 139 -4.61 -1.44 9.28
N LEU A 140 -5.89 -1.59 8.91
CA LEU A 140 -6.52 -2.91 8.71
C LEU A 140 -6.20 -3.51 7.34
N ILE A 141 -6.02 -2.68 6.31
CA ILE A 141 -5.61 -3.13 4.96
C ILE A 141 -4.08 -3.26 4.81
N MET A 142 -3.30 -2.92 5.82
CA MET A 142 -1.83 -2.97 5.80
C MET A 142 -1.25 -4.33 5.36
N PRO A 143 -1.80 -5.50 5.77
CA PRO A 143 -1.31 -6.80 5.27
C PRO A 143 -1.56 -7.01 3.77
N MET A 144 -2.63 -6.44 3.21
CA MET A 144 -2.90 -6.47 1.77
C MET A 144 -1.91 -5.60 1.00
N LEU A 145 -1.56 -4.43 1.56
CA LEU A 145 -0.53 -3.55 1.01
C LEU A 145 0.85 -4.22 1.01
N GLN A 146 1.21 -4.95 2.08
CA GLN A 146 2.46 -5.73 2.16
C GLN A 146 2.51 -6.87 1.12
N GLY A 147 1.39 -7.54 0.85
CA GLY A 147 1.29 -8.54 -0.22
C GLY A 147 1.47 -7.92 -1.63
N LEU A 148 0.89 -6.74 -1.86
CA LEU A 148 1.07 -5.98 -3.09
C LEU A 148 2.53 -5.52 -3.26
N GLU A 149 3.16 -5.02 -2.18
CA GLU A 149 4.57 -4.64 -2.15
C GLU A 149 5.47 -5.82 -2.51
N THR A 150 5.27 -6.98 -1.87
CA THR A 150 6.05 -8.21 -2.14
C THR A 150 5.95 -8.64 -3.61
N THR A 151 4.77 -8.46 -4.22
CA THR A 151 4.53 -8.79 -5.64
C THR A 151 5.32 -7.86 -6.57
N LEU A 152 5.20 -6.54 -6.36
CA LEU A 152 5.88 -5.51 -7.19
C LEU A 152 7.41 -5.52 -6.99
N LYS A 153 7.86 -5.81 -5.76
CA LYS A 153 9.26 -6.01 -5.37
C LYS A 153 9.90 -7.22 -6.07
N ALA A 154 9.11 -8.25 -6.38
CA ALA A 154 9.52 -9.39 -7.20
C ALA A 154 9.46 -9.11 -8.71
N GLY A 155 9.15 -7.87 -9.15
CA GLY A 155 8.93 -7.52 -10.55
C GLY A 155 7.63 -8.09 -11.16
N ALA A 156 6.77 -8.70 -10.35
CA ALA A 156 5.53 -9.32 -10.80
C ALA A 156 4.35 -8.34 -10.78
N VAL A 157 3.32 -8.62 -11.59
CA VAL A 157 2.10 -7.81 -11.64
C VAL A 157 1.03 -8.41 -10.72
N PRO A 158 0.47 -7.63 -9.78
CA PRO A 158 -0.66 -8.04 -8.95
C PRO A 158 -1.82 -8.61 -9.79
N GLN A 159 -2.21 -9.84 -9.45
CA GLN A 159 -3.39 -10.48 -10.02
C GLN A 159 -4.61 -10.12 -9.18
N VAL A 160 -5.67 -9.61 -9.80
CA VAL A 160 -6.95 -9.45 -9.10
C VAL A 160 -7.51 -10.82 -8.70
N PRO A 161 -8.07 -10.98 -7.48
CA PRO A 161 -8.62 -12.27 -7.04
C PRO A 161 -9.76 -12.75 -7.95
N GLN A 162 -9.47 -13.69 -8.86
CA GLN A 162 -10.49 -14.28 -9.71
C GLN A 162 -11.40 -15.21 -8.89
N PHE A 163 -12.57 -14.71 -8.51
CA PHE A 163 -13.69 -15.52 -8.05
C PHE A 163 -14.18 -16.41 -9.20
N ARG A 164 -13.52 -17.57 -9.37
CA ARG A 164 -14.03 -18.66 -10.21
C ARG A 164 -15.08 -19.41 -9.40
N PRO A 165 -16.38 -19.35 -9.73
CA PRO A 165 -17.33 -20.31 -9.18
C PRO A 165 -16.89 -21.70 -9.66
N GLN A 166 -16.53 -22.58 -8.73
CA GLN A 166 -16.27 -23.98 -9.09
C GLN A 166 -17.60 -24.61 -9.54
N PRO A 167 -17.71 -25.13 -10.78
CA PRO A 167 -18.81 -26.01 -11.11
C PRO A 167 -18.61 -27.29 -10.32
N GLN A 168 -19.43 -27.50 -9.27
CA GLN A 168 -19.48 -28.80 -8.61
C GLN A 168 -19.89 -29.85 -9.67
N PRO A 169 -19.16 -30.98 -9.80
CA PRO A 169 -19.56 -32.02 -10.73
C PRO A 169 -20.87 -32.64 -10.24
N PHE A 170 -21.96 -32.41 -10.98
CA PHE A 170 -23.18 -33.20 -10.81
C PHE A 170 -22.85 -34.65 -11.14
N GLY A 171 -22.74 -35.48 -10.10
CA GLY A 171 -22.44 -36.90 -10.24
C GLY A 171 -23.49 -37.58 -11.11
N ALA A 172 -23.05 -38.20 -12.21
CA ALA A 172 -23.94 -38.94 -13.09
C ALA A 172 -24.48 -40.18 -12.37
N PHE A 173 -25.79 -40.21 -12.13
CA PHE A 173 -26.48 -41.38 -11.58
C PHE A 173 -26.40 -42.55 -12.57
N SER A 174 -25.45 -43.46 -12.35
CA SER A 174 -25.51 -44.81 -12.91
C SER A 174 -26.44 -45.65 -12.05
N LYS A 175 -27.27 -46.48 -12.68
CA LYS A 175 -28.12 -47.46 -12.00
C LYS A 175 -27.38 -48.78 -11.84
N ASP A 176 -27.92 -49.59 -10.93
CA ASP A 176 -27.51 -50.95 -10.59
C ASP A 176 -26.11 -51.01 -9.91
N ASP A 177 -25.88 -51.79 -8.86
CA ASP A 177 -26.63 -52.95 -8.34
C ASP A 177 -26.88 -52.88 -6.81
N GLY A 178 -27.45 -53.94 -6.21
CA GLY A 178 -27.91 -54.02 -4.82
C GLY A 178 -26.84 -54.13 -3.72
N PRO A 179 -27.25 -54.08 -2.44
CA PRO A 179 -26.35 -53.85 -1.31
C PRO A 179 -25.67 -55.12 -0.76
N GLN A 180 -24.47 -54.96 -0.21
CA GLN A 180 -23.86 -55.92 0.73
C GLN A 180 -23.38 -55.24 2.01
N ILE A 181 -23.62 -55.91 3.14
CA ILE A 181 -23.20 -55.48 4.49
C ILE A 181 -22.23 -56.53 5.04
N VAL A 182 -20.97 -56.17 5.23
CA VAL A 182 -19.95 -56.96 5.94
C VAL A 182 -19.14 -55.98 6.79
N ILE A 183 -19.51 -55.76 8.05
CA ILE A 183 -19.00 -56.47 9.24
C ILE A 183 -17.48 -56.27 9.41
N ALA A 184 -17.11 -55.55 10.47
CA ALA A 184 -15.72 -55.30 10.88
C ALA A 184 -15.23 -56.30 11.95
N PRO A 185 -13.92 -56.36 12.19
CA PRO A 185 -13.41 -56.61 13.54
C PRO A 185 -12.43 -55.52 14.05
N LYS A 186 -12.96 -54.70 14.96
CA LYS A 186 -12.41 -54.32 16.29
C LYS A 186 -11.48 -55.43 16.89
N LEU A 187 -10.41 -55.20 17.67
CA LEU A 187 -9.65 -54.02 18.19
C LEU A 187 -8.26 -54.50 18.68
N GLU A 188 -7.43 -53.58 19.21
CA GLU A 188 -6.55 -53.68 20.41
C GLU A 188 -5.18 -52.97 20.21
N ALA A 189 -4.59 -52.24 21.16
CA ALA A 189 -5.11 -51.64 22.40
C ALA A 189 -4.18 -50.51 22.92
N ALA A 190 -4.72 -49.64 23.79
CA ALA A 190 -4.02 -48.84 24.82
C ALA A 190 -2.96 -47.76 24.40
N GLU A 191 -2.80 -46.63 25.10
CA GLU A 191 -3.62 -45.97 26.15
C GLU A 191 -3.31 -44.45 26.27
N THR A 192 -4.22 -43.72 26.93
CA THR A 192 -4.15 -42.37 27.60
C THR A 192 -2.90 -41.48 27.42
N SER A 193 -3.03 -40.16 27.24
CA SER A 193 -3.66 -39.25 28.24
C SER A 193 -4.07 -37.88 27.69
N ALA A 194 -4.98 -37.20 28.40
CA ALA A 194 -5.22 -35.75 28.30
C ALA A 194 -4.25 -34.95 29.20
N ALA A 195 -4.13 -33.61 29.15
CA ALA A 195 -4.79 -32.63 28.29
C ALA A 195 -3.74 -31.71 27.57
N THR A 196 -3.66 -30.37 27.60
CA THR A 196 -4.36 -29.30 28.36
C THR A 196 -4.31 -27.97 27.58
N GLU A 197 -5.31 -27.11 27.78
CA GLU A 197 -5.41 -25.72 27.29
C GLU A 197 -4.21 -24.82 27.67
N LYS A 198 -3.68 -24.01 26.73
CA LYS A 198 -2.92 -22.77 27.01
C LYS A 198 -2.67 -21.89 25.77
N VAL A 199 -2.74 -20.58 25.96
CA VAL A 199 -2.54 -19.53 24.95
C VAL A 199 -1.11 -18.95 25.05
N PRO A 200 -0.34 -18.82 23.94
CA PRO A 200 0.91 -18.06 23.90
C PRO A 200 0.68 -16.53 23.89
N PRO A 201 1.59 -15.71 24.46
CA PRO A 201 1.24 -14.36 24.93
C PRO A 201 1.45 -13.22 23.93
N VAL A 202 0.86 -12.07 24.27
CA VAL A 202 1.09 -10.75 23.68
C VAL A 202 2.58 -10.39 23.67
N ILE A 203 3.11 -10.01 22.51
CA ILE A 203 4.45 -9.40 22.37
C ILE A 203 4.31 -7.88 22.54
N GLN A 204 5.08 -7.30 23.45
CA GLN A 204 5.14 -5.85 23.66
C GLN A 204 6.06 -5.21 22.61
N PRO A 205 5.73 -4.03 22.05
CA PRO A 205 6.60 -3.35 21.08
C PRO A 205 7.85 -2.80 21.79
N SER A 206 9.02 -3.30 21.39
CA SER A 206 10.32 -2.84 21.89
C SER A 206 10.69 -1.47 21.31
N ALA A 207 10.63 -0.42 22.14
CA ALA A 207 10.94 0.94 21.72
C ALA A 207 12.46 1.20 21.57
N SER A 208 12.99 1.06 20.37
CA SER A 208 14.35 1.51 20.00
C SER A 208 14.43 3.03 19.92
N LYS A 209 14.87 3.68 21.01
CA LYS A 209 15.07 5.14 21.06
C LYS A 209 16.40 5.55 20.44
N GLU A 210 16.39 5.94 19.16
CA GLU A 210 17.45 6.78 18.62
C GLU A 210 17.21 8.24 19.00
N LYS A 211 18.23 8.92 19.56
CA LYS A 211 18.18 10.34 19.89
C LYS A 211 18.67 11.17 18.70
N VAL A 212 17.73 11.74 17.94
CA VAL A 212 18.02 12.91 17.09
C VAL A 212 18.00 14.17 17.97
N LYS A 213 18.81 15.18 17.63
CA LYS A 213 18.97 16.41 18.43
C LYS A 213 17.78 17.35 18.28
N ASP A 214 17.29 17.84 19.42
CA ASP A 214 16.57 19.10 19.64
C ASP A 214 15.75 19.67 18.45
N ASP A 215 14.65 18.99 18.10
CA ASP A 215 13.53 19.64 17.40
C ASP A 215 12.48 20.11 18.42
N PRO A 216 12.41 21.41 18.77
CA PRO A 216 11.44 21.92 19.74
C PRO A 216 9.98 21.79 19.27
N LEU A 217 9.73 21.63 17.96
CA LEU A 217 8.39 21.39 17.42
C LEU A 217 8.00 19.91 17.50
N GLY A 218 8.96 19.00 17.30
CA GLY A 218 8.82 17.57 17.53
C GLY A 218 8.46 17.26 18.99
N ASP A 219 9.20 17.85 19.93
CA ASP A 219 8.94 17.75 21.37
C ASP A 219 7.56 18.29 21.78
N ALA A 220 7.12 19.40 21.16
CA ALA A 220 5.79 19.96 21.39
C ALA A 220 4.68 19.03 20.86
N ARG A 221 4.85 18.46 19.66
CA ARG A 221 3.91 17.49 19.08
C ARG A 221 3.81 16.21 19.91
N ALA A 222 4.94 15.70 20.40
CA ALA A 222 4.96 14.52 21.27
C ALA A 222 4.14 14.73 22.56
N LYS A 223 4.33 15.87 23.24
CA LYS A 223 3.59 16.23 24.47
C LYS A 223 2.08 16.36 24.22
N ILE A 224 1.69 17.01 23.12
CA ILE A 224 0.27 17.13 22.73
C ILE A 224 -0.34 15.75 22.47
N GLN A 225 0.37 14.86 21.78
CA GLN A 225 -0.12 13.51 21.48
C GLN A 225 -0.25 12.64 22.74
N GLU A 226 0.71 12.73 23.67
CA GLU A 226 0.66 12.05 24.97
C GLU A 226 -0.54 12.53 25.81
N GLU A 227 -0.77 13.84 25.86
CA GLU A 227 -1.90 14.41 26.62
C GLU A 227 -3.27 14.08 26.01
N ILE A 228 -3.40 14.07 24.67
CA ILE A 228 -4.62 13.60 23.98
C ILE A 228 -4.89 12.12 24.32
N THR A 229 -3.84 11.29 24.36
CA THR A 229 -3.95 9.86 24.69
C THR A 229 -4.40 9.66 26.15
N SER A 230 -3.94 10.52 27.07
CA SER A 230 -4.34 10.51 28.48
C SER A 230 -5.80 10.95 28.68
N GLU A 231 -6.23 12.07 28.09
CA GLU A 231 -7.64 12.50 28.11
C GLU A 231 -8.57 11.47 27.47
N PHE A 232 -8.15 10.84 26.37
CA PHE A 232 -8.92 9.76 25.74
C PHE A 232 -9.10 8.55 26.67
N ALA A 233 -8.03 8.10 27.32
CA ALA A 233 -8.09 7.01 28.30
C ALA A 233 -9.02 7.37 29.49
N ALA A 234 -8.96 8.60 29.99
CA ALA A 234 -9.81 9.07 31.07
C ALA A 234 -11.30 9.15 30.67
N LEU A 235 -11.61 9.57 29.43
CA LEU A 235 -12.98 9.59 28.90
C LEU A 235 -13.52 8.18 28.63
N MET A 236 -12.69 7.26 28.13
CA MET A 236 -13.07 5.85 27.96
C MET A 236 -13.30 5.15 29.30
N ALA A 237 -12.50 5.45 30.32
CA ALA A 237 -12.66 4.91 31.67
C ALA A 237 -13.97 5.36 32.38
N GLN A 238 -14.59 6.45 31.92
CA GLN A 238 -15.91 6.89 32.41
C GLN A 238 -17.07 6.07 31.81
N GLY A 239 -16.86 5.33 30.72
CA GLY A 239 -17.84 4.40 30.14
C GLY A 239 -19.10 5.04 29.51
N THR A 240 -19.22 6.37 29.52
CA THR A 240 -20.40 7.12 29.09
C THR A 240 -20.41 7.52 27.61
N LEU A 241 -19.31 7.29 26.89
CA LEU A 241 -19.07 7.79 25.53
C LEU A 241 -18.61 6.66 24.60
N ARG A 242 -18.94 6.76 23.31
CA ARG A 242 -18.33 5.91 22.28
C ARG A 242 -16.92 6.39 21.97
N ALA A 243 -16.03 5.49 21.54
CA ALA A 243 -14.63 5.82 21.27
C ALA A 243 -14.45 6.98 20.27
N SER A 244 -15.32 7.12 19.27
CA SER A 244 -15.33 8.27 18.35
C SER A 244 -15.63 9.61 19.03
N GLU A 245 -16.51 9.62 20.03
CA GLU A 245 -16.93 10.81 20.78
C GLU A 245 -15.89 11.17 21.84
N ALA A 246 -15.35 10.15 22.53
CA ALA A 246 -14.25 10.30 23.47
C ALA A 246 -12.98 10.84 22.78
N ALA A 247 -12.62 10.34 21.59
CA ALA A 247 -11.49 10.86 20.82
C ALA A 247 -11.70 12.32 20.40
N ALA A 248 -12.87 12.64 19.83
CA ALA A 248 -13.20 14.02 19.44
C ALA A 248 -13.19 14.99 20.64
N MET A 249 -13.66 14.57 21.82
CA MET A 249 -13.60 15.37 23.03
C MET A 249 -12.19 15.50 23.61
N ALA A 250 -11.38 14.43 23.61
CA ALA A 250 -9.98 14.49 24.07
C ALA A 250 -9.16 15.47 23.22
N THR A 251 -9.20 15.33 21.90
CA THR A 251 -8.52 16.26 20.98
C THR A 251 -9.02 17.69 21.17
N LYS A 252 -10.34 17.91 21.29
CA LYS A 252 -10.91 19.25 21.51
C LYS A 252 -10.45 19.87 22.83
N ARG A 253 -10.44 19.12 23.94
CA ARG A 253 -9.99 19.61 25.26
C ARG A 253 -8.52 20.02 25.24
N VAL A 254 -7.64 19.18 24.69
CA VAL A 254 -6.20 19.49 24.62
C VAL A 254 -5.94 20.65 23.66
N MET A 255 -6.59 20.71 22.51
CA MET A 255 -6.48 21.86 21.60
C MET A 255 -7.01 23.17 22.22
N GLN A 256 -8.04 23.12 23.07
CA GLN A 256 -8.48 24.29 23.84
C GLN A 256 -7.44 24.70 24.90
N LYS A 257 -6.86 23.73 25.61
CA LYS A 257 -5.82 23.96 26.63
C LYS A 257 -4.58 24.65 26.06
N TYR A 258 -4.11 24.22 24.88
CA TYR A 258 -3.00 24.88 24.17
C TYR A 258 -3.43 26.15 23.40
N GLY A 259 -4.68 26.24 22.94
CA GLY A 259 -5.20 27.44 22.28
C GLY A 259 -5.27 28.68 23.20
N HIS A 260 -5.52 28.48 24.49
CA HIS A 260 -5.52 29.58 25.48
C HIS A 260 -4.13 30.10 25.86
N LEU A 261 -3.05 29.36 25.58
CA LEU A 261 -1.68 29.80 25.86
C LEU A 261 -1.15 30.89 24.89
N ASN A 262 -1.87 31.19 23.81
CA ASN A 262 -1.44 32.13 22.77
C ASN A 262 -2.20 33.48 22.80
N VAL A 263 -2.90 33.80 23.89
CA VAL A 263 -3.79 34.99 23.98
C VAL A 263 -3.47 35.92 25.16
N ASN A 264 -2.69 35.46 26.16
CA ASN A 264 -2.19 36.30 27.26
C ASN A 264 -0.67 36.17 27.38
N ALA A 265 -0.02 37.34 27.41
CA ALA A 265 1.40 37.67 27.65
C ALA A 265 2.31 36.57 28.25
#